data_AF-A0A963WYE0-F1
#
_entry.id   AF-A0A963WYE0-F1
#
_cell.length_a   1.000
_cell.length_b   1.000
_cell.length_c   1.000
_cell.angle_alpha   90.00
_cell.angle_beta   90.00
_cell.angle_gamma   90.00
#
_symmetry.space_group_name_H-M   'P 1'
#
loop_
_entity.id
_entity.type
_entity.pdbx_description
1 polymer ?
#
loop_
_entity_poly.entity_id
_entity_poly.type
_entity_poly.pdbx_seq_one_letter_code
_entity_poly.pdbx_strand_id
1 'polypeptide(L)'
;MTTIDNTLPVVRAGIDTYRQPVVFMREDCHVCRAEGFAALTRIEVTLGGRSIIATLNVLTDGGWLPTDTAALSEEAWAILQPASGDRASFSHPEPPDSVSAIRAKVYGETLEQDRFEAIVRDVLDRRLSDLDLAAFIAACAGDRLSIDETIALTRSMQAAGETLDWGGVEIYDKHCVGGLPGNRTTPIVVSIIAAAGLMIPKTSSRAITSPAGTADTMEVMAPVALNIPTLRRVVEAEGGCIVWGGNLALSPADDLLIRIERPLDFDSDGQLVASVLSKKAAVGAKRVLIDVPVGPTAKVRSTETAAALESRLRAVGEAIGLTLSIHQSDGTSPVGYGIGPALEAQDVLAVLCRDKDGPADLRDRALDLAGALLDLAPEAGTKSGRAEAVRILDSGAAETKFMAICEAQGGFSEPGEARYHAMVTAGIAGRLTAIDNRRIARIAKLAGAPRQKLAGLRLLARVGDRIDPGRPLFEIHAETLGELEYARSYAEAQTGIVTVAEDG
;
A
#
# COMPACT_ATOMS: atom_id res chain seq x y z
N MET A 1 27.50 -29.89 35.77
CA MET A 1 27.07 -28.70 35.04
C MET A 1 25.72 -28.30 35.59
N THR A 2 25.67 -27.23 36.38
CA THR A 2 24.41 -26.61 36.82
C THR A 2 23.72 -26.06 35.58
N THR A 3 22.56 -26.61 35.23
CA THR A 3 21.70 -26.02 34.19
C THR A 3 21.30 -24.63 34.66
N ILE A 4 21.77 -23.61 33.97
CA ILE A 4 21.35 -22.22 34.22
C ILE A 4 19.87 -22.17 33.86
N ASP A 5 19.02 -21.91 34.86
CA ASP A 5 17.59 -21.70 34.62
C ASP A 5 17.43 -20.32 34.02
N ASN A 6 17.30 -20.25 32.69
CA ASN A 6 17.07 -19.02 31.95
C ASN A 6 15.58 -18.73 31.77
N THR A 7 14.73 -19.20 32.71
CA THR A 7 13.28 -19.06 32.60
C THR A 7 12.72 -18.02 33.56
N LEU A 8 11.74 -17.24 33.08
CA LEU A 8 10.97 -16.32 33.92
C LEU A 8 9.47 -16.56 33.69
N PRO A 9 8.64 -16.40 34.74
CA PRO A 9 7.21 -16.25 34.56
C PRO A 9 6.93 -15.03 33.69
N VAL A 10 5.96 -15.16 32.77
CA VAL A 10 5.57 -14.08 31.88
C VAL A 10 4.24 -13.45 32.28
N VAL A 11 4.16 -12.12 32.21
CA VAL A 11 2.94 -11.34 32.47
C VAL A 11 2.66 -10.38 31.32
N ARG A 12 1.41 -9.95 31.18
CA ARG A 12 1.00 -8.99 30.14
C ARG A 12 1.32 -7.58 30.60
N ALA A 13 2.02 -6.80 29.78
CA ALA A 13 2.42 -5.44 30.13
C ALA A 13 1.28 -4.41 29.98
N GLY A 14 0.29 -4.66 29.11
CA GLY A 14 -0.72 -3.66 28.76
C GLY A 14 -0.16 -2.49 27.93
N ILE A 15 1.02 -2.67 27.31
CA ILE A 15 1.71 -1.64 26.52
C ILE A 15 1.64 -2.04 25.05
N ASP A 16 0.98 -1.20 24.25
CA ASP A 16 0.98 -1.30 22.79
C ASP A 16 2.28 -0.71 22.22
N THR A 17 3.16 -1.60 21.77
CA THR A 17 4.42 -1.27 21.08
C THR A 17 4.26 -1.36 19.57
N TYR A 18 3.02 -1.21 19.09
CA TYR A 18 2.60 -1.43 17.72
C TYR A 18 3.01 -2.83 17.25
N ARG A 19 3.64 -2.97 16.09
CA ARG A 19 4.06 -4.27 15.52
C ARG A 19 5.44 -4.75 15.97
N GLN A 20 6.01 -4.18 17.03
CA GLN A 20 7.31 -4.59 17.55
C GLN A 20 7.13 -5.42 18.83
N PRO A 21 7.56 -6.69 18.86
CA PRO A 21 7.60 -7.46 20.10
C PRO A 21 8.62 -6.87 21.07
N VAL A 22 8.17 -6.49 22.27
CA VAL A 22 9.02 -5.91 23.31
C VAL A 22 8.85 -6.70 24.60
N VAL A 23 9.96 -6.98 25.26
CA VAL A 23 10.01 -7.63 26.56
C VAL A 23 10.53 -6.63 27.58
N PHE A 24 9.95 -6.65 28.77
CA PHE A 24 10.32 -5.81 29.87
C PHE A 24 10.86 -6.71 30.99
N MET A 25 12.10 -6.47 31.42
CA MET A 25 12.69 -7.17 32.58
C MET A 25 13.36 -6.16 33.48
N ARG A 26 13.50 -6.48 34.75
CA ARG A 26 14.33 -5.68 35.64
C ARG A 26 15.81 -6.00 35.43
N GLU A 27 16.65 -5.00 35.61
CA GLU A 27 18.12 -5.15 35.55
C GLU A 27 18.64 -6.15 36.60
N ASP A 28 17.95 -6.23 37.74
CA ASP A 28 18.32 -7.10 38.86
C ASP A 28 17.80 -8.54 38.76
N CYS A 29 17.06 -8.91 37.70
CA CYS A 29 16.58 -10.27 37.54
C CYS A 29 17.72 -11.23 37.18
N HIS A 30 17.59 -12.50 37.60
CA HIS A 30 18.67 -13.48 37.42
C HIS A 30 19.00 -13.74 35.95
N VAL A 31 18.02 -13.71 35.05
CA VAL A 31 18.23 -13.90 33.60
C VAL A 31 19.03 -12.75 33.00
N CYS A 32 18.66 -11.49 33.28
CA CYS A 32 19.41 -10.32 32.81
C CYS A 32 20.89 -10.38 33.26
N ARG A 33 21.12 -10.78 34.52
CA ARG A 33 22.48 -10.90 35.07
C ARG A 33 23.27 -12.07 34.49
N ALA A 34 22.63 -13.23 34.31
CA ALA A 34 23.28 -14.45 33.82
C ALA A 34 23.67 -14.32 32.33
N GLU A 35 22.75 -13.80 31.50
CA GLU A 35 22.96 -13.62 30.06
C GLU A 35 23.67 -12.31 29.70
N GLY A 36 23.86 -11.41 30.66
CA GLY A 36 24.44 -10.09 30.45
C GLY A 36 23.56 -9.19 29.56
N PHE A 37 22.24 -9.34 29.63
CA PHE A 37 21.33 -8.54 28.84
C PHE A 37 21.36 -7.07 29.27
N ALA A 38 21.29 -6.18 28.28
CA ALA A 38 21.20 -4.74 28.48
C ALA A 38 19.95 -4.17 27.80
N ALA A 39 19.65 -2.90 28.06
CA ALA A 39 18.58 -2.21 27.36
C ALA A 39 18.83 -2.23 25.84
N LEU A 40 17.76 -2.43 25.08
CA LEU A 40 17.70 -2.57 23.62
C LEU A 40 18.42 -3.81 23.05
N THR A 41 18.89 -4.74 23.88
CA THR A 41 19.38 -6.04 23.41
C THR A 41 18.23 -6.81 22.76
N ARG A 42 18.49 -7.43 21.59
CA ARG A 42 17.56 -8.39 21.01
C ARG A 42 17.69 -9.72 21.72
N ILE A 43 16.57 -10.25 22.18
CA ILE A 43 16.52 -11.53 22.89
C ILE A 43 15.55 -12.47 22.19
N GLU A 44 15.89 -13.75 22.14
CA GLU A 44 14.95 -14.80 21.77
C GLU A 44 14.14 -15.20 23.00
N VAL A 45 12.82 -15.27 22.84
CA VAL A 45 11.87 -15.69 23.86
C VAL A 45 11.18 -16.94 23.36
N THR A 46 11.30 -18.04 24.10
CA THR A 46 10.68 -19.32 23.72
C THR A 46 9.68 -19.78 24.78
N LEU A 47 8.46 -20.09 24.33
CA LEU A 47 7.37 -20.59 25.17
C LEU A 47 6.58 -21.68 24.44
N GLY A 48 6.57 -22.89 24.99
CA GLY A 48 5.73 -23.99 24.48
C GLY A 48 5.98 -24.34 23.00
N GLY A 49 7.24 -24.27 22.55
CA GLY A 49 7.64 -24.53 21.16
C GLY A 49 7.45 -23.34 20.19
N ARG A 50 6.90 -22.22 20.66
CA ARG A 50 6.85 -20.96 19.91
C ARG A 50 8.02 -20.09 20.32
N SER A 51 8.69 -19.45 19.38
CA SER A 51 9.74 -18.47 19.65
C SER A 51 9.48 -17.15 18.94
N ILE A 52 9.96 -16.07 19.56
CA ILE A 52 10.00 -14.74 18.96
C ILE A 52 11.35 -14.10 19.26
N ILE A 53 11.80 -13.20 18.38
CA ILE A 53 12.87 -12.26 18.74
C ILE A 53 12.23 -10.93 19.15
N ALA A 54 12.52 -10.49 20.37
CA ALA A 54 11.98 -9.26 20.95
C ALA A 54 13.09 -8.29 21.35
N THR A 55 12.76 -7.00 21.40
CA THR A 55 13.64 -5.97 21.97
C THR A 55 13.44 -5.93 23.47
N LEU A 56 14.54 -6.03 24.25
CA LEU A 56 14.49 -5.92 25.69
C LEU A 56 14.52 -4.46 26.14
N ASN A 57 13.51 -4.05 26.89
CA ASN A 57 13.54 -2.83 27.70
C ASN A 57 13.82 -3.21 29.15
N VAL A 58 14.85 -2.60 29.74
CA VAL A 58 15.26 -2.89 31.11
C VAL A 58 14.68 -1.85 32.05
N LEU A 59 14.00 -2.32 33.11
CA LEU A 59 13.53 -1.48 34.21
C LEU A 59 14.65 -1.33 35.24
N THR A 60 14.96 -0.07 35.57
CA THR A 60 15.80 0.29 36.72
C THR A 60 14.96 0.31 38.01
N ASP A 61 15.61 0.42 39.17
CA ASP A 61 15.00 0.28 40.50
C ASP A 61 13.68 1.06 40.67
N GLY A 62 12.66 0.40 41.28
CA GLY A 62 11.35 1.00 41.55
C GLY A 62 10.25 0.74 40.50
N GLY A 63 10.48 -0.18 39.55
CA GLY A 63 9.51 -0.55 38.50
C GLY A 63 8.25 -1.28 39.00
N TRP A 64 7.19 -1.28 38.17
CA TRP A 64 5.90 -1.94 38.41
C TRP A 64 5.95 -3.47 38.28
N LEU A 65 7.04 -4.01 37.76
CA LEU A 65 7.24 -5.44 37.52
C LEU A 65 7.91 -6.09 38.75
N PRO A 66 7.41 -7.24 39.24
CA PRO A 66 8.12 -8.00 40.26
C PRO A 66 9.51 -8.43 39.79
N THR A 67 10.45 -8.57 40.73
CA THR A 67 11.76 -9.20 40.45
C THR A 67 11.54 -10.62 39.91
N ASP A 68 12.40 -11.05 38.98
CA ASP A 68 12.33 -12.36 38.34
C ASP A 68 10.98 -12.67 37.65
N THR A 69 10.42 -11.65 37.00
CA THR A 69 9.28 -11.78 36.08
C THR A 69 9.60 -11.02 34.79
N ALA A 70 9.12 -11.51 33.66
CA ALA A 70 9.20 -10.81 32.38
C ALA A 70 7.82 -10.31 31.96
N ALA A 71 7.70 -9.05 31.56
CA ALA A 71 6.48 -8.50 31.00
C ALA A 71 6.56 -8.47 29.47
N LEU A 72 5.51 -8.93 28.79
CA LEU A 72 5.43 -8.94 27.33
C LEU A 72 4.52 -7.81 26.85
N SER A 73 4.94 -7.08 25.81
CA SER A 73 4.07 -6.13 25.12
C SER A 73 2.86 -6.81 24.48
N GLU A 74 1.87 -6.02 24.05
CA GLU A 74 0.65 -6.56 23.42
C GLU A 74 0.96 -7.42 22.19
N GLU A 75 1.90 -7.00 21.34
CA GLU A 75 2.35 -7.78 20.17
C GLU A 75 3.05 -9.08 20.58
N ALA A 76 3.97 -9.04 21.54
CA ALA A 76 4.68 -10.23 22.01
C ALA A 76 3.71 -11.24 22.65
N TRP A 77 2.74 -10.76 23.42
CA TRP A 77 1.68 -11.57 24.02
C TRP A 77 0.78 -12.20 22.96
N ALA A 78 0.40 -11.44 21.93
CA ALA A 78 -0.44 -11.95 20.83
C ALA A 78 0.23 -13.08 20.04
N ILE A 79 1.55 -13.03 19.85
CA ILE A 79 2.31 -14.05 19.12
C ILE A 79 2.58 -15.28 19.99
N LEU A 80 3.09 -15.08 21.22
CA LEU A 80 3.45 -16.19 22.11
C LEU A 80 2.24 -16.86 22.77
N GLN A 81 1.08 -16.17 22.82
CA GLN A 81 -0.16 -16.57 23.50
C GLN A 81 0.07 -17.39 24.78
N PRO A 82 0.65 -16.78 25.83
CA PRO A 82 0.93 -17.45 27.10
C PRO A 82 -0.36 -17.79 27.85
N ALA A 83 -0.35 -18.91 28.57
CA ALA A 83 -1.32 -19.21 29.62
C ALA A 83 -0.91 -18.58 30.96
N SER A 84 -1.87 -18.45 31.88
CA SER A 84 -1.59 -17.93 33.22
C SER A 84 -0.61 -18.83 33.97
N GLY A 85 0.54 -18.28 34.36
CA GLY A 85 1.58 -19.00 35.09
C GLY A 85 2.66 -19.63 34.20
N ASP A 86 2.59 -19.44 32.88
CA ASP A 86 3.61 -19.89 31.96
C ASP A 86 4.98 -19.26 32.24
N ARG A 87 6.03 -20.04 32.00
CA ARG A 87 7.43 -19.61 32.07
C ARG A 87 8.04 -19.67 30.68
N ALA A 88 8.62 -18.58 30.22
CA ALA A 88 9.35 -18.52 28.96
C ALA A 88 10.86 -18.60 29.23
N SER A 89 11.61 -19.18 28.30
CA SER A 89 13.08 -19.14 28.31
C SER A 89 13.60 -17.97 27.48
N PHE A 90 14.72 -17.39 27.90
CA PHE A 90 15.32 -16.23 27.25
C PHE A 90 16.80 -16.48 26.91
N SER A 91 17.20 -16.12 25.71
CA SER A 91 18.58 -16.29 25.21
C SER A 91 18.96 -15.20 24.22
N HIS A 92 20.24 -15.08 23.90
CA HIS A 92 20.67 -14.31 22.74
C HIS A 92 20.24 -15.04 21.45
N PRO A 93 19.67 -14.35 20.46
CA PRO A 93 19.32 -14.96 19.19
C PRO A 93 20.58 -15.31 18.39
N GLU A 94 20.55 -16.44 17.69
CA GLU A 94 21.61 -16.76 16.72
C GLU A 94 21.55 -15.78 15.54
N PRO A 95 22.69 -15.14 15.19
CA PRO A 95 22.76 -14.24 14.04
C PRO A 95 22.23 -14.92 12.78
N PRO A 96 21.27 -14.32 12.07
CA PRO A 96 20.73 -14.92 10.85
C PRO A 96 21.80 -14.95 9.75
N ASP A 97 21.90 -16.07 9.01
CA ASP A 97 22.87 -16.22 7.92
C ASP A 97 22.72 -15.13 6.85
N SER A 98 21.49 -14.64 6.66
CA SER A 98 21.17 -13.58 5.70
C SER A 98 21.78 -12.23 6.03
N VAL A 99 22.19 -11.96 7.28
CA VAL A 99 22.90 -10.72 7.64
C VAL A 99 24.22 -10.61 6.86
N SER A 100 24.88 -11.75 6.61
CA SER A 100 26.08 -11.79 5.77
C SER A 100 25.79 -11.36 4.32
N ALA A 101 24.62 -11.74 3.78
CA ALA A 101 24.19 -11.35 2.45
C ALA A 101 23.83 -9.86 2.38
N ILE A 102 23.15 -9.32 3.40
CA ILE A 102 22.88 -7.88 3.52
C ILE A 102 24.20 -7.11 3.53
N ARG A 103 25.19 -7.58 4.31
CA ARG A 103 26.53 -6.98 4.35
C ARG A 103 27.20 -7.02 2.97
N ALA A 104 27.21 -8.16 2.29
CA ALA A 104 27.76 -8.29 0.95
C ALA A 104 27.11 -7.27 -0.01
N LYS A 105 25.78 -7.13 0.05
CA LYS A 105 25.04 -6.14 -0.75
C LYS A 105 25.43 -4.70 -0.44
N VAL A 106 25.60 -4.36 0.85
CA VAL A 106 26.09 -3.04 1.28
C VAL A 106 27.45 -2.71 0.68
N TYR A 107 28.33 -3.70 0.52
CA TYR A 107 29.65 -3.56 -0.12
C TYR A 107 29.62 -3.66 -1.65
N GLY A 108 28.43 -3.75 -2.26
CA GLY A 108 28.25 -3.71 -3.71
C GLY A 108 28.35 -5.06 -4.40
N GLU A 109 28.36 -6.16 -3.66
CA GLU A 109 28.30 -7.50 -4.25
C GLU A 109 26.92 -7.79 -4.85
N THR A 110 26.90 -8.60 -5.91
CA THR A 110 25.66 -9.11 -6.52
C THR A 110 25.19 -10.32 -5.73
N LEU A 111 23.91 -10.37 -5.39
CA LEU A 111 23.31 -11.49 -4.68
C LEU A 111 22.62 -12.45 -5.65
N GLU A 112 22.84 -13.74 -5.41
CA GLU A 112 22.15 -14.84 -6.11
C GLU A 112 20.79 -15.16 -5.46
N GLN A 113 20.00 -16.00 -6.14
CA GLN A 113 18.64 -16.40 -5.73
C GLN A 113 18.57 -16.92 -4.27
N ASP A 114 19.49 -17.81 -3.89
CA ASP A 114 19.55 -18.44 -2.57
C ASP A 114 19.74 -17.42 -1.44
N ARG A 115 20.52 -16.36 -1.69
CA ARG A 115 20.75 -15.26 -0.74
C ARG A 115 19.50 -14.42 -0.56
N PHE A 116 18.76 -14.11 -1.63
CA PHE A 116 17.48 -13.41 -1.50
C PHE A 116 16.42 -14.27 -0.82
N GLU A 117 16.38 -15.58 -1.08
CA GLU A 117 15.50 -16.51 -0.36
C GLU A 117 15.80 -16.53 1.14
N ALA A 118 17.07 -16.55 1.53
CA ALA A 118 17.47 -16.48 2.93
C ALA A 118 17.06 -15.14 3.58
N ILE A 119 17.29 -14.01 2.90
CA ILE A 119 16.85 -12.69 3.37
C ILE A 119 15.33 -12.68 3.56
N VAL A 120 14.55 -13.04 2.54
CA VAL A 120 13.08 -13.02 2.59
C VAL A 120 12.56 -13.94 3.70
N ARG A 121 13.14 -15.13 3.88
CA ARG A 121 12.79 -16.04 4.97
C ARG A 121 13.03 -15.39 6.33
N ASP A 122 14.21 -14.81 6.55
CA ASP A 122 14.55 -14.17 7.82
C ASP A 122 13.73 -12.89 8.07
N VAL A 123 13.25 -12.19 7.03
CA VAL A 123 12.26 -11.11 7.14
C VAL A 123 10.95 -11.68 7.72
N LEU A 124 10.43 -12.77 7.15
CA LEU A 124 9.17 -13.37 7.58
C LEU A 124 9.23 -13.97 8.98
N ASP A 125 10.35 -14.64 9.29
CA ASP A 125 10.61 -15.22 10.61
C ASP A 125 10.92 -14.14 11.67
N ARG A 126 10.87 -12.85 11.29
CA ARG A 126 11.18 -11.68 12.14
C ARG A 126 12.58 -11.77 12.77
N ARG A 127 13.48 -12.48 12.11
CA ARG A 127 14.87 -12.68 12.53
C ARG A 127 15.71 -11.43 12.30
N LEU A 128 15.41 -10.67 11.25
CA LEU A 128 16.06 -9.39 10.94
C LEU A 128 15.50 -8.23 11.77
N SER A 129 16.39 -7.35 12.24
CA SER A 129 16.00 -6.15 12.98
C SER A 129 15.59 -5.03 12.02
N ASP A 130 14.91 -4.00 12.52
CA ASP A 130 14.61 -2.82 11.71
C ASP A 130 15.90 -2.14 11.17
N LEU A 131 17.04 -2.28 11.86
CA LEU A 131 18.35 -1.84 11.37
C LEU A 131 18.83 -2.69 10.19
N ASP A 132 18.70 -4.01 10.26
CA ASP A 132 19.08 -4.92 9.17
C ASP A 132 18.21 -4.69 7.94
N LEU A 133 16.89 -4.52 8.14
CA LEU A 133 15.96 -4.19 7.07
C LEU A 133 16.27 -2.84 6.45
N ALA A 134 16.52 -1.81 7.26
CA ALA A 134 16.89 -0.48 6.77
C ALA A 134 18.22 -0.53 5.99
N ALA A 135 19.21 -1.31 6.46
CA ALA A 135 20.47 -1.51 5.76
C ALA A 135 20.27 -2.22 4.42
N PHE A 136 19.44 -3.27 4.37
CA PHE A 136 19.09 -3.96 3.14
C PHE A 136 18.40 -3.04 2.13
N ILE A 137 17.39 -2.29 2.57
CA ILE A 137 16.65 -1.33 1.74
C ILE A 137 17.60 -0.24 1.21
N ALA A 138 18.43 0.34 2.08
CA ALA A 138 19.41 1.34 1.69
C ALA A 138 20.43 0.79 0.68
N ALA A 139 20.85 -0.46 0.83
CA ALA A 139 21.77 -1.13 -0.08
C ALA A 139 21.14 -1.42 -1.45
N CYS A 140 19.81 -1.54 -1.51
CA CYS A 140 19.03 -1.75 -2.73
C CYS A 140 18.52 -0.44 -3.37
N ALA A 141 18.74 0.71 -2.74
CA ALA A 141 18.23 2.00 -3.20
C ALA A 141 18.87 2.47 -4.53
N GLY A 142 18.11 3.25 -5.31
CA GLY A 142 18.53 3.69 -6.65
C GLY A 142 18.72 2.53 -7.62
N ASP A 143 19.81 2.55 -8.40
CA ASP A 143 20.09 1.55 -9.43
C ASP A 143 20.94 0.36 -8.95
N ARG A 144 21.00 0.12 -7.64
CA ARG A 144 21.88 -0.90 -7.05
C ARG A 144 21.36 -2.32 -7.15
N LEU A 145 20.12 -2.52 -7.58
CA LEU A 145 19.60 -3.84 -7.94
C LEU A 145 19.74 -4.03 -9.45
N SER A 146 20.46 -5.07 -9.87
CA SER A 146 20.46 -5.51 -11.27
C SER A 146 19.09 -6.09 -11.68
N ILE A 147 18.89 -6.35 -12.96
CA ILE A 147 17.66 -7.04 -13.43
C ILE A 147 17.59 -8.45 -12.83
N ASP A 148 18.70 -9.20 -12.85
CA ASP A 148 18.75 -10.57 -12.31
C ASP A 148 18.47 -10.60 -10.80
N GLU A 149 19.02 -9.64 -10.04
CA GLU A 149 18.72 -9.49 -8.62
C GLU A 149 17.26 -9.10 -8.37
N THR A 150 16.68 -8.27 -9.24
CA THR A 150 15.26 -7.91 -9.15
C THR A 150 14.39 -9.13 -9.41
N ILE A 151 14.72 -9.95 -10.43
CA ILE A 151 14.04 -11.22 -10.70
C ILE A 151 14.14 -12.13 -9.48
N ALA A 152 15.34 -12.26 -8.91
CA ALA A 152 15.58 -13.12 -7.77
C ALA A 152 14.77 -12.71 -6.55
N LEU A 153 14.82 -11.42 -6.18
CA LEU A 153 14.01 -10.86 -5.10
C LEU A 153 12.51 -11.06 -5.35
N THR A 154 12.04 -10.83 -6.58
CA THR A 154 10.62 -10.99 -6.95
C THR A 154 10.16 -12.43 -6.75
N ARG A 155 10.95 -13.41 -7.21
CA ARG A 155 10.66 -14.84 -7.06
C ARG A 155 10.67 -15.25 -5.58
N SER A 156 11.65 -14.78 -4.80
CA SER A 156 11.72 -15.08 -3.37
C SER A 156 10.52 -14.51 -2.61
N MET A 157 10.11 -13.28 -2.91
CA MET A 157 8.92 -12.64 -2.31
C MET A 157 7.61 -13.32 -2.70
N GLN A 158 7.52 -13.86 -3.92
CA GLN A 158 6.36 -14.63 -4.39
C GLN A 158 6.31 -16.01 -3.71
N ALA A 159 7.43 -16.74 -3.71
CA ALA A 159 7.51 -18.10 -3.16
C ALA A 159 7.27 -18.16 -1.65
N ALA A 160 7.52 -17.04 -0.95
CA ALA A 160 7.34 -16.96 0.49
C ALA A 160 5.89 -16.69 0.94
N GLY A 161 4.97 -16.43 0.00
CA GLY A 161 3.54 -16.25 0.27
C GLY A 161 2.67 -17.32 -0.39
N GLU A 162 1.35 -17.23 -0.15
CA GLU A 162 0.39 -18.10 -0.84
C GLU A 162 0.14 -17.62 -2.27
N THR A 163 0.08 -18.56 -3.22
CA THR A 163 -0.34 -18.27 -4.60
C THR A 163 -1.75 -18.83 -4.84
N LEU A 164 -2.66 -17.96 -5.28
CA LEU A 164 -4.03 -18.36 -5.62
C LEU A 164 -4.07 -19.08 -6.97
N ASP A 165 -4.60 -20.30 -6.96
CA ASP A 165 -4.90 -21.08 -8.17
C ASP A 165 -6.37 -20.89 -8.58
N TRP A 166 -6.59 -20.69 -9.88
CA TRP A 166 -7.91 -20.47 -10.49
C TRP A 166 -8.27 -21.55 -11.51
N GLY A 167 -7.63 -22.72 -11.42
CA GLY A 167 -8.04 -23.89 -12.22
C GLY A 167 -7.83 -23.72 -13.72
N GLY A 168 -6.81 -22.95 -14.12
CA GLY A 168 -6.48 -22.69 -15.52
C GLY A 168 -7.22 -21.51 -16.17
N VAL A 169 -8.09 -20.80 -15.44
CA VAL A 169 -8.69 -19.55 -15.91
C VAL A 169 -7.63 -18.47 -16.03
N GLU A 170 -7.61 -17.72 -17.15
CA GLU A 170 -6.71 -16.58 -17.30
C GLU A 170 -7.14 -15.42 -16.38
N ILE A 171 -6.21 -14.98 -15.55
CA ILE A 171 -6.43 -13.92 -14.57
C ILE A 171 -5.80 -12.61 -15.04
N TYR A 172 -6.61 -11.55 -14.96
CA TYR A 172 -6.24 -10.18 -15.29
C TYR A 172 -6.02 -9.39 -13.99
N ASP A 173 -5.09 -8.44 -13.99
CA ASP A 173 -4.92 -7.48 -12.90
C ASP A 173 -4.53 -6.11 -13.47
N LYS A 174 -4.80 -5.07 -12.70
CA LYS A 174 -4.36 -3.71 -12.96
C LYS A 174 -3.61 -3.18 -11.75
N HIS A 175 -2.42 -2.66 -11.96
CA HIS A 175 -1.68 -1.90 -10.96
C HIS A 175 -1.49 -0.45 -11.41
N CYS A 176 -1.26 0.44 -10.45
CA CYS A 176 -0.80 1.79 -10.71
C CYS A 176 0.39 2.05 -9.80
N VAL A 177 1.50 2.53 -10.36
CA VAL A 177 2.69 2.93 -9.59
C VAL A 177 2.34 3.99 -8.53
N GLY A 178 1.28 4.76 -8.78
CA GLY A 178 0.70 5.71 -7.84
C GLY A 178 1.44 7.05 -7.86
N GLY A 179 1.35 7.77 -6.75
CA GLY A 179 1.92 9.11 -6.62
C GLY A 179 1.01 10.24 -7.11
N LEU A 180 -0.24 9.93 -7.51
CA LEU A 180 -1.22 10.91 -7.97
C LEU A 180 -2.48 10.89 -7.08
N PRO A 181 -2.88 12.02 -6.46
CA PRO A 181 -4.13 12.10 -5.71
C PRO A 181 -5.34 11.98 -6.65
N GLY A 182 -6.45 11.43 -6.15
CA GLY A 182 -7.70 11.30 -6.91
C GLY A 182 -7.72 10.18 -7.97
N ASN A 183 -6.59 9.52 -8.26
CA ASN A 183 -6.52 8.45 -9.27
C ASN A 183 -7.19 7.15 -8.81
N ARG A 184 -8.54 7.11 -8.81
CA ARG A 184 -9.36 5.90 -8.55
C ARG A 184 -9.96 5.32 -9.82
N THR A 185 -9.10 5.07 -10.79
CA THR A 185 -9.46 4.32 -12.00
C THR A 185 -9.77 2.85 -11.71
N THR A 186 -9.17 2.25 -10.67
CA THR A 186 -9.22 0.80 -10.43
C THR A 186 -10.64 0.24 -10.28
N PRO A 187 -11.57 0.82 -9.49
CA PRO A 187 -12.93 0.28 -9.40
C PRO A 187 -13.67 0.28 -10.74
N ILE A 188 -13.48 1.33 -11.54
CA ILE A 188 -14.09 1.45 -12.88
C ILE A 188 -13.51 0.38 -13.82
N VAL A 189 -12.18 0.24 -13.85
CA VAL A 189 -11.49 -0.77 -14.67
C VAL A 189 -11.93 -2.18 -14.29
N VAL A 190 -11.92 -2.53 -13.01
CA VAL A 190 -12.36 -3.86 -12.53
C VAL A 190 -13.79 -4.16 -12.99
N SER A 191 -14.68 -3.18 -12.88
CA SER A 191 -16.08 -3.32 -13.27
C SER A 191 -16.24 -3.54 -14.77
N ILE A 192 -15.48 -2.82 -15.61
CA ILE A 192 -15.50 -3.00 -17.07
C ILE A 192 -14.97 -4.38 -17.46
N ILE A 193 -13.83 -4.80 -16.89
CA ILE A 193 -13.19 -6.08 -17.21
C ILE A 193 -14.06 -7.26 -16.77
N ALA A 194 -14.62 -7.21 -15.57
CA ALA A 194 -15.55 -8.24 -15.08
C ALA A 194 -16.86 -8.26 -15.90
N ALA A 195 -17.37 -7.11 -16.34
CA ALA A 195 -18.54 -7.03 -17.22
C ALA A 195 -18.26 -7.56 -18.64
N ALA A 196 -17.00 -7.52 -19.08
CA ALA A 196 -16.55 -8.16 -20.33
C ALA A 196 -16.42 -9.70 -20.21
N GLY A 197 -16.65 -10.26 -19.01
CA GLY A 197 -16.56 -11.71 -18.76
C GLY A 197 -15.16 -12.21 -18.40
N LEU A 198 -14.20 -11.31 -18.17
CA LEU A 198 -12.84 -11.65 -17.77
C LEU A 198 -12.68 -11.66 -16.25
N MET A 199 -11.77 -12.50 -15.73
CA MET A 199 -11.58 -12.66 -14.30
C MET A 199 -10.49 -11.72 -13.75
N ILE A 200 -10.85 -10.84 -12.80
CA ILE A 200 -9.97 -9.80 -12.23
C ILE A 200 -10.06 -9.70 -10.69
N PRO A 201 -9.38 -10.60 -9.94
CA PRO A 201 -9.34 -10.61 -8.48
C PRO A 201 -8.41 -9.50 -7.94
N LYS A 202 -8.89 -8.25 -7.93
CA LYS A 202 -8.05 -7.09 -7.60
C LYS A 202 -7.75 -7.02 -6.10
N THR A 203 -6.48 -7.22 -5.77
CA THR A 203 -5.93 -6.88 -4.43
C THR A 203 -5.29 -5.49 -4.45
N SER A 204 -5.60 -4.68 -3.44
CA SER A 204 -5.04 -3.33 -3.28
C SER A 204 -4.55 -3.11 -1.86
N SER A 205 -3.49 -2.31 -1.71
CA SER A 205 -3.04 -1.84 -0.40
C SER A 205 -3.87 -0.62 0.03
N ARG A 206 -3.90 -0.37 1.35
CA ARG A 206 -4.36 0.91 1.88
C ARG A 206 -3.35 2.01 1.62
N ALA A 207 -3.82 3.25 1.64
CA ALA A 207 -2.95 4.40 1.75
C ALA A 207 -2.06 4.26 2.98
N ILE A 208 -0.81 4.65 2.82
CA ILE A 208 0.03 4.95 3.97
C ILE A 208 0.66 6.35 3.85
N THR A 209 0.89 6.86 2.63
CA THR A 209 1.36 8.24 2.40
C THR A 209 0.46 9.06 1.46
N SER A 210 -0.43 8.41 0.71
CA SER A 210 -1.47 9.05 -0.10
C SER A 210 -2.68 9.42 0.76
N PRO A 211 -3.50 10.39 0.31
CA PRO A 211 -4.70 10.80 1.06
C PRO A 211 -5.78 9.70 1.06
N ALA A 212 -5.76 8.80 0.08
CA ALA A 212 -6.48 7.53 0.11
C ALA A 212 -5.77 6.47 -0.75
N GLY A 213 -6.05 5.20 -0.48
CA GLY A 213 -5.72 4.07 -1.35
C GLY A 213 -6.97 3.50 -2.00
N THR A 214 -6.81 2.61 -2.97
CA THR A 214 -7.97 1.94 -3.60
C THR A 214 -8.77 1.14 -2.58
N ALA A 215 -8.09 0.48 -1.63
CA ALA A 215 -8.78 -0.26 -0.56
C ALA A 215 -9.57 0.69 0.36
N ASP A 216 -9.05 1.88 0.69
CA ASP A 216 -9.75 2.83 1.56
C ASP A 216 -10.99 3.41 0.86
N THR A 217 -10.87 3.76 -0.43
CA THR A 217 -12.00 4.22 -1.25
C THR A 217 -13.05 3.12 -1.40
N MET A 218 -12.64 1.88 -1.70
CA MET A 218 -13.58 0.77 -1.82
C MET A 218 -14.27 0.47 -0.49
N GLU A 219 -13.59 0.60 0.64
CA GLU A 219 -14.17 0.37 1.97
C GLU A 219 -15.24 1.40 2.38
N VAL A 220 -15.37 2.49 1.65
CA VAL A 220 -16.53 3.39 1.80
C VAL A 220 -17.78 2.77 1.16
N MET A 221 -17.60 1.97 0.10
CA MET A 221 -18.68 1.41 -0.71
C MET A 221 -19.01 -0.06 -0.39
N ALA A 222 -18.03 -0.88 0.00
CA ALA A 222 -18.24 -2.27 0.38
C ALA A 222 -17.12 -2.81 1.28
N PRO A 223 -17.33 -3.89 2.04
CA PRO A 223 -16.26 -4.51 2.82
C PRO A 223 -15.07 -4.96 1.94
N VAL A 224 -13.84 -4.65 2.38
CA VAL A 224 -12.60 -5.02 1.65
C VAL A 224 -11.76 -6.08 2.36
N ALA A 225 -12.04 -6.34 3.64
CA ALA A 225 -11.31 -7.30 4.45
C ALA A 225 -11.96 -8.69 4.34
N LEU A 226 -11.66 -9.40 3.25
CA LEU A 226 -12.18 -10.76 3.00
C LEU A 226 -11.10 -11.80 3.28
N ASN A 227 -11.52 -12.99 3.74
CA ASN A 227 -10.64 -14.16 3.75
C ASN A 227 -10.61 -14.82 2.37
N ILE A 228 -9.60 -15.67 2.11
CA ILE A 228 -9.41 -16.33 0.80
C ILE A 228 -10.67 -17.09 0.34
N PRO A 229 -11.37 -17.89 1.17
CA PRO A 229 -12.59 -18.59 0.72
C PRO A 229 -13.71 -17.64 0.29
N THR A 230 -13.89 -16.51 0.98
CA THR A 230 -14.90 -15.52 0.60
C THR A 230 -14.50 -14.76 -0.65
N LEU A 231 -13.23 -14.36 -0.76
CA LEU A 231 -12.67 -13.75 -1.97
C LEU A 231 -12.92 -14.64 -3.19
N ARG A 232 -12.58 -15.93 -3.10
CA ARG A 232 -12.78 -16.88 -4.20
C ARG A 232 -14.25 -16.96 -4.62
N ARG A 233 -15.19 -17.07 -3.67
CA ARG A 233 -16.63 -17.06 -3.97
C ARG A 233 -17.08 -15.80 -4.70
N VAL A 234 -16.60 -14.62 -4.30
CA VAL A 234 -16.94 -13.35 -4.97
C VAL A 234 -16.43 -13.35 -6.41
N VAL A 235 -15.18 -13.73 -6.61
CA VAL A 235 -14.56 -13.72 -7.95
C VAL A 235 -15.19 -14.76 -8.86
N GLU A 236 -15.50 -15.96 -8.37
CA GLU A 236 -16.18 -17.01 -9.13
C GLU A 236 -17.62 -16.61 -9.51
N ALA A 237 -18.32 -15.89 -8.64
CA ALA A 237 -19.68 -15.42 -8.91
C ALA A 237 -19.70 -14.23 -9.87
N GLU A 238 -18.84 -13.24 -9.65
CA GLU A 238 -18.94 -11.94 -10.31
C GLU A 238 -17.86 -11.66 -11.35
N GLY A 239 -16.81 -12.48 -11.42
CA GLY A 239 -15.66 -12.26 -12.30
C GLY A 239 -14.66 -11.23 -11.77
N GLY A 240 -14.92 -10.58 -10.63
CA GLY A 240 -14.01 -9.61 -10.06
C GLY A 240 -14.27 -9.33 -8.59
N CYS A 241 -13.25 -8.78 -7.92
CA CYS A 241 -13.36 -8.26 -6.56
C CYS A 241 -12.40 -7.10 -6.39
N ILE A 242 -12.59 -6.26 -5.37
CA ILE A 242 -11.66 -5.22 -4.95
C ILE A 242 -11.48 -5.35 -3.43
N VAL A 243 -10.36 -5.93 -3.03
CA VAL A 243 -10.11 -6.31 -1.63
C VAL A 243 -8.79 -5.75 -1.12
N TRP A 244 -8.66 -5.66 0.20
CA TRP A 244 -7.42 -5.28 0.84
C TRP A 244 -6.46 -6.47 0.93
N GLY A 245 -5.27 -6.34 0.31
CA GLY A 245 -4.29 -7.43 0.23
C GLY A 245 -3.61 -7.79 1.56
N GLY A 246 -3.57 -6.86 2.53
CA GLY A 246 -2.81 -7.05 3.78
C GLY A 246 -3.34 -8.15 4.70
N ASN A 247 -4.54 -8.67 4.43
CA ASN A 247 -5.14 -9.79 5.19
C ASN A 247 -4.96 -11.15 4.51
N LEU A 248 -4.33 -11.23 3.34
CA LEU A 248 -4.35 -12.43 2.49
C LEU A 248 -3.02 -13.19 2.44
N ALA A 249 -1.98 -12.76 3.16
CA ALA A 249 -0.66 -13.41 3.21
C ALA A 249 -0.06 -13.79 1.83
N LEU A 250 -0.40 -13.02 0.77
CA LEU A 250 -0.01 -13.32 -0.62
C LEU A 250 1.47 -12.99 -0.90
N SER A 251 1.97 -11.89 -0.33
CA SER A 251 3.40 -11.56 -0.34
C SER A 251 3.76 -10.89 0.99
N PRO A 252 3.86 -11.65 2.09
CA PRO A 252 3.94 -11.09 3.44
C PRO A 252 5.25 -10.33 3.70
N ALA A 253 6.30 -10.63 2.94
CA ALA A 253 7.59 -9.95 3.07
C ALA A 253 7.51 -8.49 2.62
N ASP A 254 6.70 -8.21 1.59
CA ASP A 254 6.46 -6.87 1.07
C ASP A 254 5.90 -5.94 2.15
N ASP A 255 4.90 -6.39 2.90
CA ASP A 255 4.26 -5.59 3.95
C ASP A 255 5.25 -5.22 5.08
N LEU A 256 6.23 -6.09 5.35
CA LEU A 256 7.27 -5.85 6.35
C LEU A 256 8.36 -4.89 5.83
N LEU A 257 8.77 -5.04 4.57
CA LEU A 257 9.75 -4.15 3.94
C LEU A 257 9.19 -2.74 3.78
N ILE A 258 7.95 -2.61 3.28
CA ILE A 258 7.27 -1.32 3.06
C ILE A 258 7.18 -0.49 4.35
N ARG A 259 7.07 -1.13 5.52
CA ARG A 259 7.05 -0.45 6.82
C ARG A 259 8.32 0.37 7.05
N ILE A 260 9.46 -0.11 6.56
CA ILE A 260 10.78 0.50 6.75
C ILE A 260 11.15 1.39 5.55
N GLU A 261 10.78 1.00 4.32
CA GLU A 261 11.06 1.80 3.11
C GLU A 261 10.46 3.20 3.18
N ARG A 262 9.22 3.32 3.68
CA ARG A 262 8.48 4.57 3.61
C ARG A 262 8.98 5.68 4.54
N PRO A 263 9.35 5.44 5.82
CA PRO A 263 9.99 6.45 6.66
C PRO A 263 11.34 6.95 6.11
N LEU A 264 12.05 6.09 5.36
CA LEU A 264 13.33 6.43 4.75
C LEU A 264 13.17 7.30 3.49
N ASP A 265 11.98 7.36 2.89
CA ASP A 265 11.69 8.03 1.62
C ASP A 265 12.68 7.61 0.51
N PHE A 266 13.13 6.35 0.54
CA PHE A 266 14.00 5.78 -0.47
C PHE A 266 13.17 5.24 -1.63
N ASP A 267 13.47 5.73 -2.83
CA ASP A 267 12.93 5.21 -4.07
C ASP A 267 13.95 4.23 -4.71
N SER A 268 13.52 2.99 -4.93
CA SER A 268 14.24 1.97 -5.70
C SER A 268 13.30 1.37 -6.74
N ASP A 269 13.64 1.49 -8.01
CA ASP A 269 12.87 0.85 -9.09
C ASP A 269 12.92 -0.67 -8.97
N GLY A 270 14.05 -1.24 -8.54
CA GLY A 270 14.19 -2.68 -8.32
C GLY A 270 13.23 -3.19 -7.24
N GLN A 271 13.21 -2.56 -6.06
CA GLN A 271 12.31 -2.96 -4.98
C GLN A 271 10.84 -2.71 -5.34
N LEU A 272 10.54 -1.60 -6.03
CA LEU A 272 9.19 -1.31 -6.51
C LEU A 272 8.70 -2.40 -7.46
N VAL A 273 9.52 -2.79 -8.44
CA VAL A 273 9.17 -3.86 -9.39
C VAL A 273 8.96 -5.19 -8.66
N ALA A 274 9.85 -5.55 -7.74
CA ALA A 274 9.73 -6.79 -6.97
C ALA A 274 8.48 -6.82 -6.09
N SER A 275 8.21 -5.73 -5.37
CA SER A 275 6.99 -5.54 -4.59
C SER A 275 5.75 -5.71 -5.46
N VAL A 276 5.65 -4.94 -6.55
CA VAL A 276 4.46 -4.92 -7.39
C VAL A 276 4.22 -6.29 -8.01
N LEU A 277 5.21 -6.85 -8.72
CA LEU A 277 5.02 -8.05 -9.53
C LEU A 277 4.87 -9.32 -8.69
N SER A 278 5.53 -9.44 -7.52
CA SER A 278 5.33 -10.59 -6.63
C SER A 278 3.87 -10.70 -6.16
N LYS A 279 3.25 -9.59 -5.76
CA LYS A 279 1.81 -9.54 -5.41
C LYS A 279 0.88 -9.81 -6.58
N LYS A 280 1.27 -9.46 -7.81
CA LYS A 280 0.47 -9.77 -9.01
C LYS A 280 0.54 -11.25 -9.35
N ALA A 281 1.73 -11.83 -9.30
CA ALA A 281 1.92 -13.25 -9.52
C ALA A 281 1.24 -14.11 -8.42
N ALA A 282 1.28 -13.67 -7.16
CA ALA A 282 0.66 -14.36 -6.03
C ALA A 282 -0.88 -14.43 -6.10
N VAL A 283 -1.56 -13.46 -6.73
CA VAL A 283 -3.02 -13.58 -6.99
C VAL A 283 -3.34 -14.51 -8.17
N GLY A 284 -2.34 -15.10 -8.81
CA GLY A 284 -2.48 -15.95 -9.98
C GLY A 284 -2.60 -15.18 -11.30
N ALA A 285 -2.31 -13.87 -11.32
CA ALA A 285 -2.41 -13.05 -12.53
C ALA A 285 -1.48 -13.57 -13.65
N LYS A 286 -1.94 -13.45 -14.90
CA LYS A 286 -1.17 -13.73 -16.11
C LYS A 286 -1.09 -12.54 -17.04
N ARG A 287 -2.15 -11.75 -17.13
CA ARG A 287 -2.21 -10.51 -17.91
C ARG A 287 -2.29 -9.34 -16.94
N VAL A 288 -1.32 -8.43 -16.98
CA VAL A 288 -1.28 -7.31 -16.04
C VAL A 288 -1.07 -5.99 -16.76
N LEU A 289 -1.94 -5.02 -16.48
CA LEU A 289 -1.73 -3.63 -16.87
C LEU A 289 -1.05 -2.86 -15.74
N ILE A 290 0.04 -2.16 -16.05
CA ILE A 290 0.71 -1.24 -15.11
C ILE A 290 0.51 0.20 -15.61
N ASP A 291 -0.25 0.99 -14.87
CA ASP A 291 -0.40 2.44 -15.05
C ASP A 291 0.78 3.17 -14.39
N VAL A 292 1.47 4.01 -15.16
CA VAL A 292 2.64 4.79 -14.74
C VAL A 292 2.34 6.28 -14.96
N PRO A 293 1.80 6.99 -13.96
CA PRO A 293 1.63 8.45 -14.04
C PRO A 293 2.99 9.15 -14.08
N VAL A 294 3.22 9.93 -15.14
CA VAL A 294 4.47 10.68 -15.35
C VAL A 294 4.21 12.17 -15.18
N GLY A 295 4.88 12.80 -14.22
CA GLY A 295 4.73 14.23 -13.98
C GLY A 295 5.66 14.77 -12.90
N PRO A 296 5.86 16.10 -12.86
CA PRO A 296 6.90 16.72 -12.03
C PRO A 296 6.75 16.44 -10.53
N THR A 297 5.52 16.24 -10.07
CA THR A 297 5.17 15.96 -8.66
C THR A 297 4.62 14.55 -8.44
N ALA A 298 4.58 13.72 -9.50
CA ALA A 298 4.22 12.31 -9.41
C ALA A 298 5.41 11.47 -8.88
N LYS A 299 5.18 10.17 -8.70
CA LYS A 299 6.26 9.24 -8.30
C LYS A 299 7.31 9.10 -9.40
N VAL A 300 6.88 9.01 -10.66
CA VAL A 300 7.75 8.99 -11.83
C VAL A 300 7.80 10.40 -12.43
N ARG A 301 8.98 11.02 -12.38
CA ARG A 301 9.12 12.48 -12.62
C ARG A 301 9.47 12.86 -14.05
N SER A 302 9.96 11.93 -14.84
CA SER A 302 10.33 12.17 -16.23
C SER A 302 10.08 10.96 -17.11
N THR A 303 10.02 11.20 -18.41
CA THR A 303 9.88 10.19 -19.46
C THR A 303 11.04 9.19 -19.45
N GLU A 304 12.24 9.64 -19.11
CA GLU A 304 13.44 8.79 -19.03
C GLU A 304 13.34 7.80 -17.88
N THR A 305 12.92 8.26 -16.69
CA THR A 305 12.66 7.37 -15.54
C THR A 305 11.52 6.40 -15.85
N ALA A 306 10.47 6.85 -16.54
CA ALA A 306 9.38 5.99 -16.97
C ALA A 306 9.85 4.87 -17.90
N ALA A 307 10.69 5.19 -18.88
CA ALA A 307 11.26 4.22 -19.81
C ALA A 307 12.18 3.20 -19.13
N ALA A 308 13.00 3.64 -18.17
CA ALA A 308 13.86 2.75 -17.37
C ALA A 308 13.03 1.77 -16.52
N LEU A 309 12.00 2.28 -15.82
CA LEU A 309 11.08 1.47 -15.04
C LEU A 309 10.30 0.50 -15.93
N GLU A 310 9.85 0.94 -17.11
CA GLU A 310 9.16 0.11 -18.08
C GLU A 310 10.01 -1.06 -18.56
N SER A 311 11.26 -0.81 -18.93
CA SER A 311 12.21 -1.87 -19.35
C SER A 311 12.38 -2.92 -18.25
N ARG A 312 12.56 -2.48 -17.00
CA ARG A 312 12.72 -3.35 -15.84
C ARG A 312 11.44 -4.16 -15.54
N LEU A 313 10.27 -3.53 -15.57
CA LEU A 313 8.98 -4.20 -15.40
C LEU A 313 8.81 -5.31 -16.43
N ARG A 314 9.07 -5.03 -17.71
CA ARG A 314 8.94 -6.03 -18.79
C ARG A 314 9.88 -7.21 -18.59
N ALA A 315 11.16 -6.95 -18.34
CA ALA A 315 12.15 -8.01 -18.15
C ALA A 315 11.80 -8.92 -16.97
N VAL A 316 11.43 -8.34 -15.82
CA VAL A 316 11.06 -9.10 -14.63
C VAL A 316 9.73 -9.82 -14.82
N GLY A 317 8.73 -9.16 -15.41
CA GLY A 317 7.42 -9.72 -15.71
C GLY A 317 7.52 -10.96 -16.59
N GLU A 318 8.28 -10.89 -17.68
CA GLU A 318 8.54 -12.03 -18.56
C GLU A 318 9.21 -13.19 -17.81
N ALA A 319 10.24 -12.90 -17.00
CA ALA A 319 10.98 -13.89 -16.23
C ALA A 319 10.14 -14.64 -15.18
N ILE A 320 9.01 -14.06 -14.73
CA ILE A 320 8.08 -14.70 -13.79
C ILE A 320 6.77 -15.14 -14.46
N GLY A 321 6.68 -15.08 -15.80
CA GLY A 321 5.55 -15.59 -16.57
C GLY A 321 4.31 -14.68 -16.57
N LEU A 322 4.51 -13.36 -16.48
CA LEU A 322 3.47 -12.35 -16.66
C LEU A 322 3.59 -11.68 -18.04
N THR A 323 2.46 -11.48 -18.70
CA THR A 323 2.35 -10.60 -19.87
C THR A 323 1.93 -9.22 -19.40
N LEU A 324 2.83 -8.24 -19.58
CA LEU A 324 2.61 -6.87 -19.13
C LEU A 324 2.22 -5.92 -20.27
N SER A 325 1.18 -5.13 -20.05
CA SER A 325 0.93 -3.88 -20.76
C SER A 325 1.29 -2.72 -19.84
N ILE A 326 2.08 -1.76 -20.32
CA ILE A 326 2.52 -0.62 -19.51
C ILE A 326 1.97 0.62 -20.18
N HIS A 327 1.24 1.42 -19.41
CA HIS A 327 0.57 2.61 -19.88
C HIS A 327 1.12 3.83 -19.15
N GLN A 328 1.82 4.69 -19.88
CA GLN A 328 2.32 5.95 -19.33
C GLN A 328 1.19 6.99 -19.39
N SER A 329 0.67 7.37 -18.22
CA SER A 329 -0.44 8.31 -18.09
C SER A 329 0.05 9.69 -17.66
N ASP A 330 -0.77 10.71 -17.89
CA ASP A 330 -0.47 12.08 -17.43
C ASP A 330 -0.45 12.15 -15.90
N GLY A 331 0.67 12.57 -15.31
CA GLY A 331 0.84 12.77 -13.87
C GLY A 331 0.94 14.24 -13.46
N THR A 332 0.59 15.18 -14.33
CA THR A 332 0.78 16.62 -14.08
C THR A 332 -0.25 17.22 -13.11
N SER A 333 -1.44 16.64 -13.02
CA SER A 333 -2.56 17.14 -12.21
C SER A 333 -3.30 16.02 -11.48
N PRO A 334 -4.01 16.29 -10.38
CA PRO A 334 -4.90 15.32 -9.76
C PRO A 334 -5.93 14.79 -10.75
N VAL A 335 -6.40 13.56 -10.53
CA VAL A 335 -7.44 12.94 -11.37
C VAL A 335 -8.77 13.02 -10.65
N GLY A 336 -9.82 13.43 -11.35
CA GLY A 336 -11.14 13.63 -10.76
C GLY A 336 -11.29 14.95 -10.01
N TYR A 337 -12.38 15.06 -9.25
CA TYR A 337 -12.66 16.21 -8.39
C TYR A 337 -12.31 15.91 -6.93
N GLY A 338 -12.54 14.69 -6.46
CA GLY A 338 -12.37 14.28 -5.08
C GLY A 338 -10.96 13.79 -4.77
N ILE A 339 -10.49 14.10 -3.56
CA ILE A 339 -9.24 13.57 -3.00
C ILE A 339 -9.52 13.19 -1.54
N GLY A 340 -9.43 11.91 -1.21
CA GLY A 340 -9.89 11.33 0.07
C GLY A 340 -10.89 10.17 -0.16
N PRO A 341 -11.08 9.25 0.81
CA PRO A 341 -11.79 7.99 0.55
C PRO A 341 -13.21 8.17 0.01
N ALA A 342 -14.06 8.94 0.69
CA ALA A 342 -15.45 9.14 0.28
C ALA A 342 -15.58 10.01 -0.98
N LEU A 343 -14.80 11.09 -1.07
CA LEU A 343 -14.83 11.99 -2.22
C LEU A 343 -14.37 11.29 -3.51
N GLU A 344 -13.34 10.46 -3.42
CA GLU A 344 -12.90 9.65 -4.57
C GLU A 344 -13.90 8.52 -4.89
N ALA A 345 -14.66 8.02 -3.92
CA ALA A 345 -15.74 7.06 -4.15
C ALA A 345 -16.93 7.71 -4.88
N GLN A 346 -17.28 8.95 -4.54
CA GLN A 346 -18.29 9.74 -5.25
C GLN A 346 -17.92 9.94 -6.72
N ASP A 347 -16.65 10.27 -7.01
CA ASP A 347 -16.16 10.39 -8.39
C ASP A 347 -16.27 9.08 -9.17
N VAL A 348 -15.91 7.95 -8.54
CA VAL A 348 -16.05 6.62 -9.14
C VAL A 348 -17.50 6.33 -9.50
N LEU A 349 -18.44 6.59 -8.57
CA LEU A 349 -19.86 6.39 -8.80
C LEU A 349 -20.39 7.33 -9.89
N ALA A 350 -19.99 8.60 -9.89
CA ALA A 350 -20.38 9.55 -10.92
C ALA A 350 -19.98 9.05 -12.33
N VAL A 351 -18.78 8.46 -12.47
CA VAL A 351 -18.36 7.85 -13.74
C VAL A 351 -19.16 6.59 -14.08
N LEU A 352 -19.33 5.66 -13.13
CA LEU A 352 -20.06 4.40 -13.35
C LEU A 352 -21.53 4.64 -13.70
N CYS A 353 -22.20 5.54 -12.98
CA CYS A 353 -23.58 5.97 -13.21
C CYS A 353 -23.75 6.87 -14.44
N ARG A 354 -22.63 7.25 -15.09
CA ARG A 354 -22.57 8.09 -16.30
C ARG A 354 -23.18 9.47 -16.05
N ASP A 355 -22.88 10.06 -14.90
CA ASP A 355 -23.25 11.44 -14.60
C ASP A 355 -22.58 12.38 -15.62
N LYS A 356 -23.38 13.30 -16.17
CA LYS A 356 -22.92 14.28 -17.15
C LYS A 356 -21.93 15.27 -16.54
N ASP A 357 -22.10 15.55 -15.25
CA ASP A 357 -21.25 16.46 -14.48
C ASP A 357 -20.13 15.69 -13.75
N GLY A 358 -20.00 14.38 -14.01
CA GLY A 358 -18.94 13.54 -13.48
C GLY A 358 -17.56 13.86 -14.08
N PRO A 359 -16.47 13.41 -13.44
CA PRO A 359 -15.11 13.75 -13.85
C PRO A 359 -14.71 13.06 -15.17
N ALA A 360 -14.73 13.82 -16.26
CA ALA A 360 -14.41 13.33 -17.60
C ALA A 360 -12.98 12.77 -17.72
N ASP A 361 -12.00 13.37 -17.04
CA ASP A 361 -10.61 12.94 -17.02
C ASP A 361 -10.41 11.58 -16.32
N LEU A 362 -11.13 11.33 -15.22
CA LEU A 362 -11.15 10.02 -14.56
C LEU A 362 -11.78 8.97 -15.47
N ARG A 363 -12.90 9.31 -16.12
CA ARG A 363 -13.60 8.46 -17.08
C ARG A 363 -12.69 8.07 -18.24
N ASP A 364 -12.09 9.05 -18.92
CA ASP A 364 -11.25 8.81 -20.10
C ASP A 364 -10.04 7.94 -19.77
N ARG A 365 -9.37 8.24 -18.64
CA ARG A 365 -8.25 7.43 -18.17
C ARG A 365 -8.68 6.00 -17.83
N ALA A 366 -9.80 5.81 -17.15
CA ALA A 366 -10.30 4.47 -16.83
C ALA A 366 -10.62 3.66 -18.10
N LEU A 367 -11.17 4.31 -19.14
CA LEU A 367 -11.45 3.69 -20.43
C LEU A 367 -10.17 3.32 -21.20
N ASP A 368 -9.12 4.15 -21.13
CA ASP A 368 -7.82 3.85 -21.76
C ASP A 368 -7.18 2.64 -21.12
N LEU A 369 -7.18 2.62 -19.78
CA LEU A 369 -6.63 1.52 -19.01
C LEU A 369 -7.43 0.22 -19.21
N ALA A 370 -8.76 0.28 -19.11
CA ALA A 370 -9.60 -0.89 -19.35
C ALA A 370 -9.42 -1.41 -20.79
N GLY A 371 -9.37 -0.51 -21.78
CA GLY A 371 -9.13 -0.88 -23.17
C GLY A 371 -7.79 -1.58 -23.37
N ALA A 372 -6.70 -1.03 -22.84
CA ALA A 372 -5.38 -1.64 -22.92
C ALA A 372 -5.30 -3.00 -22.23
N LEU A 373 -6.11 -3.23 -21.18
CA LEU A 373 -6.19 -4.54 -20.52
C LEU A 373 -7.09 -5.52 -21.28
N LEU A 374 -8.16 -5.06 -21.93
CA LEU A 374 -8.96 -5.87 -22.84
C LEU A 374 -8.16 -6.31 -24.07
N ASP A 375 -7.29 -5.46 -24.60
CA ASP A 375 -6.39 -5.78 -25.72
C ASP A 375 -5.37 -6.87 -25.35
N LEU A 376 -5.15 -7.13 -24.05
CA LEU A 376 -4.37 -8.27 -23.59
C LEU A 376 -5.15 -9.59 -23.62
N ALA A 377 -6.45 -9.62 -23.92
CA ALA A 377 -7.18 -10.88 -23.98
C ALA A 377 -6.88 -11.64 -25.29
N PRO A 378 -6.69 -12.97 -25.28
CA PRO A 378 -6.48 -13.75 -26.51
C PRO A 378 -7.61 -13.61 -27.53
N GLU A 379 -8.82 -13.37 -27.04
CA GLU A 379 -10.05 -13.23 -27.81
C GLU A 379 -10.30 -11.80 -28.30
N ALA A 380 -9.39 -10.86 -27.97
CA ALA A 380 -9.36 -9.54 -28.56
C ALA A 380 -9.03 -9.69 -30.05
N GLY A 381 -10.07 -9.87 -30.87
CA GLY A 381 -9.93 -9.84 -32.33
C GLY A 381 -9.46 -8.45 -32.81
N THR A 382 -9.82 -8.06 -34.02
CA THR A 382 -9.42 -6.74 -34.57
C THR A 382 -10.18 -5.55 -33.98
N LYS A 383 -10.98 -5.75 -32.92
CA LYS A 383 -11.79 -4.69 -32.31
C LYS A 383 -10.95 -3.99 -31.24
N SER A 384 -10.95 -2.65 -31.24
CA SER A 384 -10.24 -1.85 -30.23
C SER A 384 -10.83 -2.09 -28.85
N GLY A 385 -9.99 -2.48 -27.87
CA GLY A 385 -10.40 -2.66 -26.48
C GLY A 385 -10.99 -1.39 -25.86
N ARG A 386 -10.48 -0.20 -26.21
CA ARG A 386 -11.08 1.07 -25.73
C ARG A 386 -12.52 1.24 -26.21
N ALA A 387 -12.82 0.91 -27.46
CA ALA A 387 -14.19 1.03 -27.99
C ALA A 387 -15.15 0.07 -27.25
N GLU A 388 -14.67 -1.12 -26.89
CA GLU A 388 -15.42 -2.07 -26.08
C GLU A 388 -15.62 -1.59 -24.64
N ALA A 389 -14.59 -1.03 -24.01
CA ALA A 389 -14.68 -0.42 -22.69
C ALA A 389 -15.72 0.71 -22.66
N VAL A 390 -15.74 1.57 -23.68
CA VAL A 390 -16.76 2.63 -23.86
C VAL A 390 -18.15 2.03 -23.96
N ARG A 391 -18.34 1.01 -24.79
CA ARG A 391 -19.63 0.32 -24.95
C ARG A 391 -20.13 -0.27 -23.63
N ILE A 392 -19.26 -0.91 -22.86
CA ILE A 392 -19.60 -1.53 -21.57
C ILE A 392 -19.96 -0.45 -20.54
N LEU A 393 -19.20 0.64 -20.46
CA LEU A 393 -19.49 1.74 -19.53
C LEU A 393 -20.81 2.44 -19.89
N ASP A 394 -21.00 2.81 -21.15
CA ASP A 394 -22.15 3.60 -21.59
C ASP A 394 -23.47 2.82 -21.65
N SER A 395 -23.39 1.49 -21.77
CA SER A 395 -24.56 0.63 -21.64
C SER A 395 -25.04 0.43 -20.19
N GLY A 396 -24.25 0.85 -19.19
CA GLY A 396 -24.51 0.62 -17.77
C GLY A 396 -24.15 -0.79 -17.28
N ALA A 397 -23.52 -1.61 -18.12
CA ALA A 397 -23.05 -2.94 -17.72
C ALA A 397 -21.95 -2.86 -16.64
N ALA A 398 -21.05 -1.88 -16.73
CA ALA A 398 -20.03 -1.66 -15.70
C ALA A 398 -20.64 -1.31 -14.33
N GLU A 399 -21.63 -0.41 -14.28
CA GLU A 399 -22.33 -0.06 -13.04
C GLU A 399 -23.02 -1.29 -12.43
N THR A 400 -23.79 -2.02 -13.25
CA THR A 400 -24.49 -3.24 -12.82
C THR A 400 -23.51 -4.24 -12.21
N LYS A 401 -22.36 -4.44 -12.85
CA LYS A 401 -21.31 -5.35 -12.37
C LYS A 401 -20.65 -4.83 -11.10
N PHE A 402 -20.37 -3.53 -10.99
CA PHE A 402 -19.81 -2.94 -9.78
C PHE A 402 -20.72 -3.18 -8.57
N MET A 403 -22.02 -2.95 -8.72
CA MET A 403 -23.00 -3.18 -7.65
C MET A 403 -23.07 -4.66 -7.27
N ALA A 404 -23.05 -5.57 -8.24
CA ALA A 404 -23.02 -7.01 -7.97
C ALA A 404 -21.76 -7.44 -7.19
N ILE A 405 -20.60 -6.88 -7.54
CA ILE A 405 -19.35 -7.10 -6.77
C ILE A 405 -19.50 -6.58 -5.34
N CYS A 406 -20.03 -5.36 -5.14
CA CYS A 406 -20.23 -4.80 -3.80
C CYS A 406 -21.15 -5.69 -2.94
N GLU A 407 -22.28 -6.13 -3.50
CA GLU A 407 -23.21 -7.04 -2.83
C GLU A 407 -22.55 -8.37 -2.46
N ALA A 408 -21.80 -8.97 -3.38
CA ALA A 408 -21.08 -10.22 -3.13
C ALA A 408 -19.99 -10.06 -2.04
N GLN A 409 -19.37 -8.87 -1.92
CA GLN A 409 -18.39 -8.56 -0.88
C GLN A 409 -19.00 -8.27 0.50
N GLY A 410 -20.33 -8.18 0.61
CA GLY A 410 -21.02 -7.96 1.88
C GLY A 410 -21.94 -6.74 1.91
N GLY A 411 -22.30 -6.18 0.76
CA GLY A 411 -23.30 -5.12 0.62
C GLY A 411 -22.72 -3.78 0.16
N PHE A 412 -23.52 -3.02 -0.59
CA PHE A 412 -23.20 -1.66 -0.99
C PHE A 412 -23.56 -0.63 0.09
N SER A 413 -22.73 0.42 0.21
CA SER A 413 -22.99 1.61 1.02
C SER A 413 -22.70 2.86 0.19
N GLU A 414 -23.60 3.83 0.25
CA GLU A 414 -23.40 5.11 -0.44
C GLU A 414 -22.37 5.97 0.30
N PRO A 415 -21.40 6.60 -0.39
CA PRO A 415 -20.42 7.48 0.25
C PRO A 415 -21.08 8.67 0.95
N GLY A 416 -20.83 8.83 2.24
CA GLY A 416 -21.34 9.96 3.02
C GLY A 416 -20.60 11.28 2.75
N GLU A 417 -21.01 12.32 3.46
CA GLU A 417 -20.39 13.66 3.41
C GLU A 417 -19.88 14.07 4.79
N ALA A 418 -18.76 14.78 4.81
CA ALA A 418 -18.22 15.33 6.04
C ALA A 418 -19.15 16.40 6.64
N ARG A 419 -19.10 16.55 7.96
CA ARG A 419 -19.91 17.55 8.66
C ARG A 419 -19.42 18.98 8.44
N TYR A 420 -18.12 19.16 8.26
CA TYR A 420 -17.49 20.48 8.21
C TYR A 420 -16.77 20.71 6.89
N HIS A 421 -16.99 21.89 6.32
CA HIS A 421 -16.44 22.30 5.03
C HIS A 421 -15.82 23.70 5.13
N ALA A 422 -14.74 23.92 4.37
CA ALA A 422 -14.11 25.24 4.22
C ALA A 422 -13.68 25.48 2.78
N MET A 423 -14.14 26.58 2.20
CA MET A 423 -13.71 27.03 0.88
C MET A 423 -12.34 27.70 0.95
N VAL A 424 -11.46 27.32 0.02
CA VAL A 424 -10.21 28.04 -0.25
C VAL A 424 -10.35 28.76 -1.59
N THR A 425 -10.23 30.08 -1.57
CA THR A 425 -10.47 30.95 -2.72
C THR A 425 -9.18 31.51 -3.30
N ALA A 426 -9.21 31.87 -4.58
CA ALA A 426 -8.08 32.52 -5.25
C ALA A 426 -7.83 33.94 -4.72
N GLY A 427 -6.57 34.27 -4.44
CA GLY A 427 -6.17 35.63 -4.05
C GLY A 427 -5.90 36.57 -5.23
N ILE A 428 -5.67 36.02 -6.43
CA ILE A 428 -5.30 36.75 -7.64
C ILE A 428 -6.12 36.27 -8.84
N ALA A 429 -6.19 37.12 -9.87
CA ALA A 429 -6.78 36.79 -11.17
C ALA A 429 -5.76 36.13 -12.09
N GLY A 430 -6.22 35.36 -13.07
CA GLY A 430 -5.39 34.83 -14.16
C GLY A 430 -5.86 33.46 -14.64
N ARG A 431 -4.96 32.67 -15.24
CA ARG A 431 -5.25 31.29 -15.66
C ARG A 431 -4.58 30.29 -14.75
N LEU A 432 -5.31 29.28 -14.29
CA LEU A 432 -4.77 28.18 -13.51
C LEU A 432 -3.87 27.32 -14.43
N THR A 433 -2.57 27.29 -14.17
CA THR A 433 -1.59 26.58 -15.03
C THR A 433 -1.06 25.29 -14.40
N ALA A 434 -1.10 25.15 -13.08
CA ALA A 434 -0.62 23.95 -12.40
C ALA A 434 -1.26 23.75 -11.02
N ILE A 435 -1.33 22.49 -10.59
CA ILE A 435 -1.69 22.08 -9.24
C ILE A 435 -0.57 21.15 -8.72
N ASP A 436 0.00 21.44 -7.55
CA ASP A 436 1.03 20.60 -6.94
C ASP A 436 0.36 19.39 -6.25
N ASN A 437 0.52 18.20 -6.85
CA ASN A 437 -0.03 16.94 -6.36
C ASN A 437 0.39 16.60 -4.93
N ARG A 438 1.61 16.93 -4.52
CA ARG A 438 2.13 16.60 -3.18
C ARG A 438 1.54 17.53 -2.13
N ARG A 439 1.42 18.83 -2.45
CA ARG A 439 0.85 19.84 -1.54
C ARG A 439 -0.65 19.64 -1.36
N ILE A 440 -1.38 19.41 -2.45
CA ILE A 440 -2.83 19.18 -2.38
C ILE A 440 -3.15 17.87 -1.63
N ALA A 441 -2.39 16.81 -1.86
CA ALA A 441 -2.48 15.55 -1.11
C ALA A 441 -2.18 15.74 0.38
N ARG A 442 -1.25 16.64 0.72
CA ARG A 442 -0.94 16.96 2.12
C ARG A 442 -2.13 17.64 2.80
N ILE A 443 -2.83 18.56 2.15
CA ILE A 443 -4.03 19.21 2.71
C ILE A 443 -5.10 18.17 3.05
N ALA A 444 -5.42 17.25 2.13
CA ALA A 444 -6.38 16.18 2.41
C ALA A 444 -5.98 15.33 3.63
N LYS A 445 -4.68 15.01 3.77
CA LYS A 445 -4.19 14.26 4.93
C LYS A 445 -4.33 15.04 6.23
N LEU A 446 -4.05 16.34 6.19
CA LEU A 446 -4.22 17.20 7.36
C LEU A 446 -5.69 17.38 7.76
N ALA A 447 -6.61 17.25 6.79
CA ALA A 447 -8.05 17.25 7.04
C ALA A 447 -8.56 15.94 7.69
N GLY A 448 -7.72 14.89 7.74
CA GLY A 448 -8.02 13.62 8.41
C GLY A 448 -7.93 12.38 7.50
N ALA A 449 -7.81 12.56 6.18
CA ALA A 449 -7.74 11.43 5.25
C ALA A 449 -6.42 10.63 5.38
N PRO A 450 -6.41 9.30 5.22
CA PRO A 450 -7.56 8.41 4.95
C PRO A 450 -8.28 7.91 6.21
N ARG A 451 -7.79 8.25 7.42
CA ARG A 451 -8.32 7.68 8.68
C ARG A 451 -9.77 8.08 8.90
N GLN A 452 -10.07 9.35 8.66
CA GLN A 452 -11.43 9.87 8.57
C GLN A 452 -11.91 9.70 7.13
N LYS A 453 -12.85 8.78 6.92
CA LYS A 453 -13.26 8.34 5.57
C LYS A 453 -13.94 9.46 4.78
N LEU A 454 -14.63 10.35 5.48
CA LEU A 454 -15.38 11.46 4.88
C LEU A 454 -14.49 12.70 4.64
N ALA A 455 -13.27 12.71 5.19
CA ALA A 455 -12.34 13.83 5.06
C ALA A 455 -11.57 13.82 3.73
N GLY A 456 -11.12 15.01 3.31
CA GLY A 456 -10.36 15.19 2.09
C GLY A 456 -10.46 16.59 1.50
N LEU A 457 -10.35 16.69 0.18
CA LEU A 457 -10.72 17.90 -0.56
C LEU A 457 -11.51 17.61 -1.83
N ARG A 458 -12.30 18.58 -2.25
CA ARG A 458 -12.97 18.62 -3.55
C ARG A 458 -12.42 19.77 -4.38
N LEU A 459 -11.88 19.49 -5.54
CA LEU A 459 -11.40 20.48 -6.51
C LEU A 459 -12.59 21.15 -7.20
N LEU A 460 -12.56 22.48 -7.23
CA LEU A 460 -13.60 23.33 -7.86
C LEU A 460 -13.06 24.11 -9.08
N ALA A 461 -11.74 24.18 -9.21
CA ALA A 461 -11.04 24.74 -10.36
C ALA A 461 -10.09 23.72 -10.97
N ARG A 462 -9.96 23.74 -12.30
CA ARG A 462 -9.07 22.86 -13.07
C ARG A 462 -7.96 23.63 -13.77
N VAL A 463 -6.89 22.92 -14.12
CA VAL A 463 -5.84 23.47 -15.00
C VAL A 463 -6.48 23.90 -16.32
N GLY A 464 -6.19 25.13 -16.74
CA GLY A 464 -6.81 25.78 -17.88
C GLY A 464 -7.92 26.76 -17.52
N ASP A 465 -8.51 26.69 -16.32
CA ASP A 465 -9.59 27.60 -15.91
C ASP A 465 -9.11 29.04 -15.78
N ARG A 466 -9.99 29.98 -16.15
CA ARG A 466 -9.84 31.41 -15.82
C ARG A 466 -10.30 31.66 -14.39
N ILE A 467 -9.43 32.20 -13.57
CA ILE A 467 -9.63 32.44 -12.15
C ILE A 467 -9.76 33.95 -11.91
N ASP A 468 -10.79 34.33 -11.17
CA ASP A 468 -10.95 35.68 -10.65
C ASP A 468 -10.70 35.68 -9.13
N PRO A 469 -10.29 36.82 -8.53
CA PRO A 469 -10.11 36.91 -7.08
C PRO A 469 -11.40 36.55 -6.35
N GLY A 470 -11.31 35.73 -5.31
CA GLY A 470 -12.44 35.21 -4.56
C GLY A 470 -13.12 33.98 -5.19
N ARG A 471 -12.75 33.55 -6.41
CA ARG A 471 -13.25 32.29 -6.98
C ARG A 471 -12.80 31.10 -6.12
N PRO A 472 -13.70 30.19 -5.71
CA PRO A 472 -13.31 28.96 -5.03
C PRO A 472 -12.40 28.09 -5.89
N LEU A 473 -11.27 27.67 -5.33
CA LEU A 473 -10.30 26.77 -5.96
C LEU A 473 -10.58 25.32 -5.56
N PHE A 474 -10.81 25.10 -4.27
CA PHE A 474 -11.17 23.81 -3.71
C PHE A 474 -11.88 23.98 -2.36
N GLU A 475 -12.60 22.95 -1.96
CA GLU A 475 -13.27 22.83 -0.68
C GLU A 475 -12.60 21.75 0.17
N ILE A 476 -12.26 22.06 1.43
CA ILE A 476 -11.70 21.12 2.39
C ILE A 476 -12.87 20.47 3.15
N HIS A 477 -12.85 19.14 3.26
CA HIS A 477 -13.84 18.35 4.00
C HIS A 477 -13.19 17.71 5.22
N ALA A 478 -13.79 17.85 6.40
CA ALA A 478 -13.27 17.26 7.64
C ALA A 478 -14.39 16.79 8.59
N GLU A 479 -14.13 15.72 9.33
CA GLU A 479 -15.09 15.18 10.30
C GLU A 479 -15.07 15.94 11.64
N THR A 480 -13.98 16.64 11.94
CA THR A 480 -13.86 17.52 13.11
C THR A 480 -13.47 18.95 12.74
N LEU A 481 -13.90 19.91 13.56
CA LEU A 481 -13.55 21.33 13.36
C LEU A 481 -12.05 21.58 13.53
N GLY A 482 -11.36 20.83 14.41
CA GLY A 482 -9.93 20.97 14.64
C GLY A 482 -9.09 20.56 13.43
N GLU A 483 -9.44 19.45 12.78
CA GLU A 483 -8.81 19.01 11.53
C GLU A 483 -9.06 20.01 10.40
N LEU A 484 -10.28 20.53 10.28
CA LEU A 484 -10.63 21.55 9.28
C LEU A 484 -9.75 22.80 9.43
N GLU A 485 -9.67 23.35 10.64
CA GLU A 485 -8.93 24.58 10.91
C GLU A 485 -7.42 24.39 10.68
N TYR A 486 -6.89 23.24 11.07
CA TYR A 486 -5.48 22.90 10.84
C TYR A 486 -5.16 22.78 9.34
N ALA A 487 -6.01 22.09 8.57
CA ALA A 487 -5.86 21.95 7.13
C ALA A 487 -6.01 23.29 6.40
N ARG A 488 -6.98 24.12 6.80
CA ARG A 488 -7.18 25.47 6.25
C ARG A 488 -6.00 26.38 6.54
N SER A 489 -5.55 26.45 7.79
CA SER A 489 -4.39 27.25 8.19
C SER A 489 -3.14 26.85 7.41
N TYR A 490 -2.93 25.53 7.20
CA TYR A 490 -1.85 25.06 6.35
C TYR A 490 -2.02 25.50 4.90
N ALA A 491 -3.21 25.34 4.31
CA ALA A 491 -3.47 25.73 2.93
C ALA A 491 -3.23 27.24 2.69
N GLU A 492 -3.66 28.10 3.61
CA GLU A 492 -3.49 29.56 3.52
C GLU A 492 -2.02 29.99 3.70
N ALA A 493 -1.25 29.25 4.51
CA ALA A 493 0.16 29.56 4.74
C ALA A 493 1.10 29.09 3.62
N GLN A 494 0.66 28.21 2.73
CA GLN A 494 1.48 27.69 1.63
C GLN A 494 1.23 28.46 0.33
N THR A 495 2.30 28.95 -0.29
CA THR A 495 2.26 29.38 -1.69
C THR A 495 2.37 28.18 -2.62
N GLY A 496 2.01 28.30 -3.90
CA GLY A 496 2.31 27.27 -4.92
C GLY A 496 1.57 25.94 -4.81
N ILE A 497 0.49 25.85 -4.03
CA ILE A 497 -0.47 24.71 -4.14
C ILE A 497 -1.12 24.72 -5.52
N VAL A 498 -1.50 25.93 -5.96
CA VAL A 498 -2.03 26.23 -7.28
C VAL A 498 -1.17 27.34 -7.87
N THR A 499 -0.81 27.22 -9.15
CA THR A 499 -0.14 28.28 -9.91
C THR A 499 -1.16 28.96 -10.82
N VAL A 500 -1.30 30.27 -10.66
CA VAL A 500 -2.12 31.12 -11.52
C VAL A 500 -1.16 32.07 -12.24
N ALA A 501 -1.14 32.01 -13.57
CA ALA A 501 -0.39 32.94 -14.39
C ALA A 501 -1.29 34.12 -14.77
N GLU A 502 -0.78 35.35 -14.67
CA GLU A 502 -1.51 36.53 -15.15
C GLU A 502 -1.79 36.38 -16.65
N ASP A 503 -3.00 36.74 -17.07
CA ASP A 503 -3.30 36.86 -18.51
C ASP A 503 -2.42 38.00 -19.05
N GLY A 504 -1.42 37.63 -19.86
CA GLY A 504 -0.48 38.58 -20.49
C GLY A 504 -1.10 39.50 -21.52
#